data_AF-A0A3S0TK96-F1
#
_entry.id   AF-A0A3S0TK96-F1
#
_cell.length_a   1.000
_cell.length_b   1.000
_cell.length_c   1.000
_cell.angle_alpha   90.00
_cell.angle_beta   90.00
_cell.angle_gamma   90.00
#
_symmetry.space_group_name_H-M   'P 1'
#
loop_
_entity.id
_entity.type
_entity.pdbx_description
1 polymer ?
#
loop_
_entity_poly.entity_id
_entity_poly.type
_entity_poly.pdbx_seq_one_letter_code
_entity_poly.pdbx_strand_id
1 'polypeptide(L)'
;MQNPSGPTGPVPTVFEAIVRKRCLRATYNRTDITLAPHIIYTRHDDLFVDGVVLERDGKPPRELKLGTFKLAGLNGVGLTERDFDANPLFAANDPKYGEAALMAVEA
;
A
#
# COMPACT_ATOMS: atom_id res chain seq x y z
N MET A 1 -13.80 -10.84 -23.73
CA MET A 1 -13.23 -9.78 -22.87
C MET A 1 -13.84 -9.99 -21.49
N GLN A 2 -13.05 -10.40 -20.49
CA GLN A 2 -13.57 -10.57 -19.14
C GLN A 2 -13.79 -9.18 -18.54
N ASN A 3 -15.04 -8.85 -18.23
CA ASN A 3 -15.34 -7.73 -17.34
C ASN A 3 -14.65 -8.01 -16.00
N PRO A 4 -14.07 -7.01 -15.31
CA PRO A 4 -13.66 -7.21 -13.93
C PRO A 4 -14.93 -7.47 -13.11
N SER A 5 -15.14 -8.72 -12.71
CA SER A 5 -16.32 -9.19 -11.96
C SER A 5 -16.35 -8.71 -10.50
N GLY A 6 -15.48 -7.77 -10.13
CA GLY A 6 -15.22 -7.35 -8.75
C GLY A 6 -15.19 -5.84 -8.58
N PRO A 7 -15.25 -5.35 -7.33
CA PRO A 7 -15.17 -3.93 -7.04
C PRO A 7 -13.85 -3.34 -7.53
N THR A 8 -13.93 -2.15 -8.15
CA THR A 8 -12.78 -1.44 -8.73
C THR A 8 -12.44 -0.19 -7.92
N GLY A 9 -11.27 0.38 -8.18
CA GLY A 9 -10.80 1.62 -7.56
C GLY A 9 -9.72 1.40 -6.50
N PRO A 10 -9.26 2.48 -5.83
CA PRO A 10 -8.09 2.43 -4.95
C PRO A 10 -8.27 1.51 -3.75
N VAL A 11 -9.43 1.56 -3.08
CA VAL A 11 -9.66 0.79 -1.85
C VAL A 11 -9.60 -0.73 -2.12
N PRO A 12 -10.39 -1.31 -3.05
CA PRO A 12 -10.30 -2.74 -3.34
C PRO A 12 -8.90 -3.18 -3.80
N THR A 13 -8.24 -2.33 -4.61
CA THR A 13 -6.88 -2.61 -5.11
C THR A 13 -5.86 -2.70 -3.98
N VAL A 14 -5.93 -1.84 -2.96
CA VAL A 14 -5.03 -1.91 -1.80
C VAL A 14 -5.30 -3.15 -0.96
N PHE A 15 -6.57 -3.48 -0.70
CA PHE A 15 -6.91 -4.71 0.02
C PHE A 15 -6.36 -5.94 -0.71
N GLU A 16 -6.57 -6.03 -2.03
CA GLU A 16 -6.03 -7.12 -2.83
C GLU A 16 -4.49 -7.16 -2.77
N ALA A 17 -3.83 -6.02 -2.85
CA ALA A 17 -2.38 -5.92 -2.79
C ALA A 17 -1.80 -6.45 -1.47
N ILE A 18 -2.44 -6.12 -0.33
CA ILE A 18 -2.02 -6.59 0.98
C ILE A 18 -2.24 -8.11 1.10
N VAL A 19 -3.44 -8.59 0.75
CA VAL A 19 -3.81 -10.02 0.86
C VAL A 19 -2.94 -10.89 -0.05
N ARG A 20 -2.69 -10.44 -1.29
CA ARG A 20 -1.91 -11.19 -2.28
C ARG A 20 -0.42 -10.91 -2.23
N LYS A 21 0.04 -10.05 -1.30
CA LYS A 21 1.43 -9.60 -1.18
C LYS A 21 2.00 -9.03 -2.50
N ARG A 22 1.19 -8.26 -3.23
CA ARG A 22 1.58 -7.62 -4.51
C ARG A 22 1.89 -6.15 -4.31
N CYS A 23 2.92 -5.66 -4.99
CA CYS A 23 3.25 -4.24 -5.00
C CYS A 23 2.20 -3.43 -5.76
N LEU A 24 1.99 -2.20 -5.31
CA LEU A 24 1.17 -1.19 -5.97
C LEU A 24 2.03 -0.25 -6.80
N ARG A 25 1.51 0.19 -7.94
CA ARG A 25 1.95 1.42 -8.61
C ARG A 25 0.98 2.53 -8.26
N ALA A 26 1.50 3.71 -7.95
CA ALA A 26 0.70 4.92 -7.80
C ALA A 26 1.57 6.16 -8.04
N THR A 27 0.92 7.31 -8.28
CA THR A 27 1.58 8.61 -8.21
C THR A 27 1.22 9.29 -6.88
N TYR A 28 2.22 9.64 -6.10
CA TYR A 28 2.08 10.36 -4.83
C TYR A 28 2.96 11.61 -4.83
N ASN A 29 2.37 12.78 -4.53
CA ASN A 29 3.09 14.06 -4.56
C ASN A 29 3.88 14.29 -5.86
N ARG A 30 3.29 13.93 -7.02
CA ARG A 30 3.89 14.03 -8.37
C ARG A 30 5.07 13.08 -8.65
N THR A 31 5.34 12.12 -7.76
CA THR A 31 6.35 11.08 -7.95
C THR A 31 5.67 9.75 -8.19
N ASP A 32 6.12 9.02 -9.22
CA ASP A 32 5.67 7.64 -9.43
C ASP A 32 6.38 6.73 -8.43
N ILE A 33 5.61 5.90 -7.73
CA ILE A 33 6.13 4.98 -6.72
C ILE A 33 5.70 3.55 -7.02
N THR A 34 6.61 2.62 -6.73
CA THR A 34 6.30 1.21 -6.49
C THR A 34 6.27 0.99 -4.99
N LEU A 35 5.10 0.68 -4.44
CA LEU A 35 4.85 0.57 -3.00
C LEU A 35 4.57 -0.89 -2.63
N ALA A 36 5.24 -1.40 -1.60
CA ALA A 36 4.86 -2.63 -0.90
C ALA A 36 3.90 -2.27 0.25
N PRO A 37 2.57 -2.41 0.09
CA PRO A 37 1.61 -2.02 1.13
C PRO A 37 1.60 -3.04 2.26
N HIS A 38 1.82 -2.61 3.50
CA HIS A 38 1.87 -3.50 4.66
C HIS A 38 0.59 -3.47 5.50
N ILE A 39 -0.11 -2.35 5.53
CA ILE A 39 -1.35 -2.20 6.30
C ILE A 39 -2.21 -1.09 5.73
N ILE A 40 -3.52 -1.24 5.80
CA ILE A 40 -4.52 -0.19 5.59
C ILE A 40 -5.33 0.00 6.88
N TYR A 41 -5.53 1.26 7.27
CA TYR A 41 -6.19 1.64 8.54
C TYR A 41 -6.89 2.99 8.40
N THR A 42 -7.79 3.30 9.33
CA THR A 42 -8.47 4.60 9.39
C THR A 42 -7.80 5.54 10.39
N ARG A 43 -7.76 6.84 10.08
CA ARG A 43 -7.39 7.89 11.05
C ARG A 43 -8.19 9.16 10.76
N HIS A 44 -8.99 9.62 11.71
CA HIS A 44 -9.90 10.77 11.52
C HIS A 44 -10.76 10.63 10.24
N ASP A 45 -11.45 9.49 10.09
CA ASP A 45 -12.31 9.14 8.94
C ASP A 45 -11.62 9.03 7.57
N ASP A 46 -10.31 9.24 7.50
CA ASP A 46 -9.51 9.03 6.29
C ASP A 46 -8.85 7.66 6.28
N LEU A 47 -8.70 7.07 5.08
CA LEU A 47 -7.92 5.85 4.87
C LEU A 47 -6.44 6.15 4.66
N PHE A 48 -5.59 5.44 5.39
CA PHE A 48 -4.14 5.48 5.28
C PHE A 48 -3.59 4.10 4.96
N VAL A 49 -2.50 4.10 4.19
CA VAL A 49 -1.71 2.92 3.86
C VAL A 49 -0.30 3.14 4.37
N ASP A 50 0.18 2.26 5.22
CA ASP A 50 1.60 2.21 5.54
C ASP A 50 2.28 1.14 4.67
N GLY A 51 3.44 1.48 4.12
CA GLY A 51 4.16 0.59 3.23
C GLY A 51 5.57 1.07 2.90
N VAL A 52 6.35 0.19 2.29
CA VAL A 52 7.74 0.46 1.90
C VAL A 52 7.80 0.83 0.43
N VAL A 53 8.33 2.02 0.13
CA VAL A 53 8.56 2.42 -1.26
C VAL A 53 9.79 1.66 -1.77
N LEU A 54 9.60 0.84 -2.78
CA LEU A 54 10.68 0.06 -3.40
C LEU A 54 11.31 0.80 -4.58
N GLU A 55 10.55 1.69 -5.23
CA GLU A 55 11.04 2.52 -6.33
C GLU A 55 10.38 3.90 -6.31
N ARG A 56 11.13 4.91 -6.75
CA ARG A 56 10.69 6.27 -7.06
C ARG A 56 11.14 6.59 -8.47
N ASP A 57 10.19 6.90 -9.35
CA ASP A 57 10.43 7.15 -10.78
C ASP A 57 11.30 6.04 -11.41
N GLY A 58 11.00 4.78 -11.07
CA GLY A 58 11.69 3.58 -11.56
C GLY A 58 13.09 3.33 -10.97
N LYS A 59 13.53 4.11 -9.97
CA LYS A 59 14.83 3.94 -9.30
C LYS A 59 14.64 3.52 -7.85
N PRO A 60 15.50 2.64 -7.30
CA PRO A 60 15.44 2.30 -5.89
C PRO A 60 15.65 3.55 -5.03
N PRO A 61 14.96 3.68 -3.88
CA PRO A 61 15.19 4.80 -2.98
C PRO A 61 16.60 4.71 -2.38
N ARG A 62 17.12 5.86 -1.92
CA ARG A 62 18.40 5.92 -1.19
C ARG A 62 18.37 5.14 0.12
N GLU A 63 17.19 5.08 0.75
CA GLU A 63 16.96 4.41 2.02
C GLU A 63 15.55 3.82 2.02
N LEU A 64 15.43 2.57 2.48
CA LEU A 64 14.15 1.93 2.70
C LEU A 64 13.56 2.42 4.02
N LYS A 65 12.30 2.87 3.96
CA LYS A 65 11.55 3.30 5.13
C LYS A 65 10.10 2.90 5.01
N LEU A 66 9.47 2.63 6.15
CA LEU A 66 8.02 2.54 6.24
C LEU A 66 7.44 3.95 6.12
N GLY A 67 6.71 4.22 5.04
CA GLY A 67 6.02 5.49 4.80
C GLY A 67 4.52 5.36 5.04
N THR A 68 3.89 6.46 5.45
CA THR A 68 2.43 6.59 5.59
C THR A 68 1.88 7.42 4.44
N PHE A 69 0.87 6.88 3.75
CA PHE A 69 0.25 7.48 2.58
C PHE A 69 -1.25 7.61 2.80
N LYS A 70 -1.79 8.83 2.68
CA LYS A 70 -3.25 9.02 2.61
C LYS A 70 -3.75 8.42 1.31
N LEU A 71 -4.68 7.48 1.35
CA LEU A 71 -5.15 6.76 0.17
C LEU A 71 -5.76 7.70 -0.88
N ALA A 72 -6.50 8.73 -0.42
CA ALA A 72 -7.06 9.76 -1.30
C ALA A 72 -6.00 10.60 -2.05
N GLY A 73 -4.74 10.59 -1.60
CA GLY A 73 -3.61 11.24 -2.27
C GLY A 73 -2.86 10.34 -3.26
N LEU A 74 -3.18 9.04 -3.30
CA LEU A 74 -2.59 8.09 -4.25
C LEU A 74 -3.40 8.11 -5.56
N ASN A 75 -2.78 8.61 -6.63
CA ASN A 75 -3.42 8.66 -7.94
C ASN A 75 -3.01 7.46 -8.78
N GLY A 76 -3.93 6.97 -9.63
CA GLY A 76 -3.64 5.87 -10.55
C GLY A 76 -3.23 4.57 -9.86
N VAL A 77 -3.79 4.28 -8.68
CA VAL A 77 -3.50 3.07 -7.92
C VAL A 77 -3.81 1.83 -8.75
N GLY A 78 -2.80 0.99 -8.95
CA GLY A 78 -2.92 -0.28 -9.68
C GLY A 78 -2.00 -1.35 -9.09
N LEU A 79 -2.39 -2.60 -9.24
CA LEU A 79 -1.54 -3.75 -8.91
C LEU A 79 -0.41 -3.90 -9.92
N THR A 80 0.72 -4.40 -9.45
CA THR A 80 1.84 -4.83 -10.28
C THR A 80 2.00 -6.35 -10.17
N GLU A 81 2.77 -6.94 -11.09
CA GLU A 81 3.14 -8.35 -11.01
C GLU A 81 4.25 -8.62 -9.96
N ARG A 82 4.85 -7.58 -9.38
CA ARG A 82 5.93 -7.74 -8.40
C ARG A 82 5.37 -8.11 -7.02
N ASP A 83 5.83 -9.23 -6.48
CA ASP A 83 5.57 -9.62 -5.09
C ASP A 83 6.44 -8.84 -4.09
N PHE A 84 6.02 -8.81 -2.83
CA PHE A 84 6.84 -8.33 -1.72
C PHE A 84 6.70 -9.25 -0.50
N ASP A 85 7.74 -9.28 0.33
CA ASP A 85 7.69 -9.91 1.65
C ASP A 85 7.41 -8.86 2.74
N ALA A 86 6.76 -9.29 3.83
CA ALA A 86 6.57 -8.43 4.99
C ALA A 86 7.93 -7.91 5.48
N ASN A 87 8.10 -6.60 5.47
CA ASN A 87 9.35 -5.94 5.74
C ASN A 87 9.58 -5.82 7.26
N PRO A 88 10.79 -6.07 7.79
CA PRO A 88 11.09 -5.91 9.22
C PRO A 88 10.83 -4.51 9.80
N LEU A 89 10.74 -3.49 8.95
CA LEU A 89 10.37 -2.13 9.36
C LEU A 89 8.89 -1.98 9.74
N PHE A 90 8.05 -2.97 9.41
CA PHE A 90 6.64 -3.00 9.75
C PHE A 90 6.41 -3.79 11.04
N ALA A 91 5.86 -3.11 12.05
CA ALA A 91 5.40 -3.73 13.30
C ALA A 91 3.87 -3.70 13.34
N ALA A 92 3.21 -4.84 13.06
CA ALA A 92 1.75 -4.92 13.02
C ALA A 92 1.07 -4.56 14.36
N ASN A 93 1.79 -4.70 15.47
CA ASN A 93 1.35 -4.38 16.82
C ASN A 93 1.66 -2.93 17.25
N ASP A 94 2.10 -2.06 16.33
CA ASP A 94 2.32 -0.64 16.62
C ASP A 94 1.00 -0.02 17.16
N PRO A 95 1.02 0.62 18.35
CA PRO A 95 -0.18 1.20 18.97
C PRO A 95 -0.93 2.19 18.08
N LYS A 96 -0.28 2.81 17.09
CA LYS A 96 -0.94 3.74 16.17
C LYS A 96 -2.01 3.10 15.29
N TYR A 97 -1.96 1.78 15.09
CA TYR A 97 -2.96 1.05 14.29
C TYR A 97 -4.14 0.62 15.16
N GLY A 98 -3.88 -0.04 16.29
CA GLY A 98 -4.91 -0.42 17.28
C GLY A 98 -6.19 -0.99 16.67
N GLU A 99 -7.34 -0.50 17.15
CA GLU A 99 -8.67 -0.87 16.65
C GLU A 99 -8.99 -0.30 15.25
N ALA A 100 -8.16 0.61 14.74
CA ALA A 100 -8.37 1.24 13.44
C ALA A 100 -7.76 0.46 12.27
N ALA A 101 -7.01 -0.62 12.56
CA ALA A 101 -6.46 -1.52 11.55
C ALA A 101 -7.60 -2.24 10.80
N LEU A 102 -7.59 -2.18 9.47
CA LEU A 102 -8.58 -2.86 8.63
C LEU A 102 -8.02 -4.15 8.01
N MET A 103 -6.77 -4.11 7.56
CA MET A 103 -6.05 -5.26 7.00
C MET A 103 -4.55 -5.03 7.09
N ALA A 104 -3.82 -6.04 7.53
CA ALA A 104 -2.36 -6.04 7.56
C ALA A 104 -1.82 -7.25 6.79
N VAL A 105 -0.60 -7.12 6.27
CA VAL A 105 0.10 -8.22 5.61
C VAL A 105 0.39 -9.32 6.62
N GLU A 106 0.15 -10.57 6.25
CA GLU A 106 0.52 -11.72 7.07
C GLU A 106 2.04 -11.94 7.05
N ALA A 107 2.61 -12.27 8.21
CA ALA A 107 4.00 -12.67 8.34
C ALA A 107 4.28 -14.00 7.64
#